data_AF-G8Z924-F1
#
_entry.id   AF-G8Z924-F1
#
_cell.length_a   1.000
_cell.length_b   1.000
_cell.length_c   1.000
_cell.angle_alpha   90.00
_cell.angle_beta   90.00
_cell.angle_gamma   90.00
#
_symmetry.space_group_name_H-M   'P 1'
#
loop_
_entity.id
_entity.type
_entity.pdbx_description
1 polymer ?
#
loop_
_entity_poly.entity_id
_entity_poly.type
_entity_poly.pdbx_seq_one_letter_code
_entity_poly.pdbx_strand_id
1 'polypeptide(L)' 'IGAKFVPMRKPKKLPGKVISEEYSLEYGTDKIEMHVGAVEPGERAIIIDDLIATGGTLAAAIRLLERVGVTVV' A
#
# COMPACT_ATOMS: atom_id res chain seq x y z
N ILE A 1 -1.42 -12.95 -14.30
CA ILE A 1 -0.06 -13.06 -13.68
C ILE A 1 0.07 -14.11 -12.57
N GLY A 2 -1.00 -14.76 -12.10
CA GLY A 2 -0.88 -15.87 -11.13
C GLY A 2 -0.26 -15.51 -9.77
N ALA A 3 -0.26 -14.22 -9.41
CA ALA A 3 0.35 -13.71 -8.19
C ALA A 3 -0.68 -13.61 -7.04
N LYS A 4 -0.17 -13.47 -5.80
CA LYS A 4 -0.98 -13.13 -4.63
C LYS A 4 -1.73 -11.81 -4.87
N PHE A 5 -2.95 -11.71 -4.36
CA PHE A 5 -3.69 -10.45 -4.33
C PHE A 5 -3.68 -9.90 -2.91
N VAL A 6 -3.10 -8.71 -2.73
CA VAL A 6 -2.98 -8.06 -1.43
C VAL A 6 -3.76 -6.74 -1.45
N PRO A 7 -4.89 -6.64 -0.73
CA PRO A 7 -5.65 -5.40 -0.71
C PRO A 7 -4.98 -4.36 0.17
N MET A 8 -4.85 -3.14 -0.36
CA MET A 8 -4.53 -1.96 0.42
C MET A 8 -5.79 -1.10 0.61
N ARG A 9 -6.04 -0.64 1.83
CA ARG A 9 -7.32 0.00 2.17
C ARG A 9 -7.12 1.24 3.04
N LYS A 10 -8.12 2.11 3.05
CA LYS A 10 -8.22 3.21 4.03
C LYS A 10 -8.32 2.68 5.46
N PRO A 11 -8.04 3.50 6.48
CA PRO A 11 -8.00 3.07 7.86
C PRO A 11 -9.26 2.36 8.33
N LYS A 12 -9.08 1.33 9.17
CA LYS A 12 -10.18 0.59 9.83
C LYS A 12 -11.04 -0.25 8.87
N LYS A 13 -10.53 -0.56 7.68
CA LYS A 13 -11.22 -1.43 6.70
C LYS A 13 -10.67 -2.85 6.64
N LEU A 14 -9.42 -3.06 7.08
CA LEU A 14 -8.84 -4.40 7.22
C LEU A 14 -9.04 -4.91 8.65
N PRO A 15 -9.36 -6.21 8.84
CA PRO A 15 -9.36 -6.80 10.17
C PRO A 15 -7.93 -6.93 10.73
N GLY A 16 -7.78 -7.35 11.99
CA GLY A 16 -6.47 -7.74 12.53
C GLY A 16 -5.39 -6.65 12.53
N LYS A 17 -4.12 -7.07 12.50
CA LYS A 17 -2.95 -6.18 12.58
C LYS A 17 -2.57 -5.65 11.20
N VAL A 18 -2.36 -4.34 11.12
CA VAL A 18 -1.98 -3.63 9.90
C VAL A 18 -0.73 -2.77 10.11
N ILE A 19 -0.01 -2.49 9.03
CA ILE A 19 0.90 -1.35 8.92
C ILE A 19 0.23 -0.25 8.11
N SER A 20 0.58 1.02 8.38
CA SER A 20 -0.01 2.17 7.69
C SER A 20 1.05 3.12 7.17
N GLU A 21 0.72 3.87 6.14
CA GLU A 21 1.52 4.97 5.60
C GLU A 21 0.62 6.18 5.35
N GLU A 22 1.06 7.34 5.82
CA GLU A 22 0.35 8.60 5.66
C GLU A 22 0.73 9.30 4.35
N TYR A 23 -0.22 10.01 3.77
CA TYR A 23 0.00 10.88 2.61
C TYR A 23 -0.83 12.14 2.70
N SER A 24 -0.33 13.20 2.07
CA SER A 24 -0.98 14.50 2.01
C SER A 24 -2.09 14.53 0.97
N LEU A 25 -3.16 15.23 1.32
CA LEU A 25 -4.23 15.66 0.41
C LEU A 25 -4.10 17.17 0.16
N GLU A 26 -4.98 17.73 -0.68
CA GLU A 26 -5.10 19.20 -0.81
C GLU A 26 -5.42 19.85 0.54
N TYR A 27 -6.28 19.20 1.32
CA TYR A 27 -6.64 19.62 2.67
C TYR A 27 -6.48 18.45 3.65
N GLY A 28 -5.36 18.45 4.37
CA GLY A 28 -5.07 17.47 5.42
C GLY A 28 -4.29 16.25 4.95
N THR A 29 -4.47 15.14 5.67
CA THR A 29 -3.78 13.87 5.42
C THR A 29 -4.76 12.71 5.49
N ASP A 30 -4.43 11.63 4.78
CA ASP A 30 -5.10 10.35 4.89
C ASP A 30 -4.04 9.23 4.96
N LYS A 31 -4.46 8.01 5.21
CA LYS A 31 -3.57 6.85 5.37
C LYS A 31 -4.00 5.71 4.46
N ILE A 32 -3.04 4.86 4.12
CA ILE A 32 -3.28 3.57 3.50
C ILE A 32 -2.72 2.45 4.36
N GLU A 33 -3.45 1.35 4.48
CA GLU A 33 -3.17 0.21 5.35
C GLU A 33 -3.00 -1.08 4.55
N MET A 34 -2.09 -1.93 5.01
CA MET A 34 -1.88 -3.30 4.56
C MET A 34 -1.72 -4.23 5.77
N HIS A 35 -2.20 -5.46 5.67
CA HIS A 35 -1.99 -6.47 6.70
C HIS A 35 -0.50 -6.74 6.96
N VAL A 36 -0.13 -6.88 8.23
CA VAL A 36 1.21 -7.37 8.61
C VAL A 36 1.39 -8.79 8.06
N GLY A 37 2.50 -9.03 7.35
CA GLY A 37 2.80 -10.34 6.77
C GLY A 37 2.01 -10.68 5.52
N ALA A 38 1.30 -9.73 4.92
CA ALA A 38 0.63 -9.95 3.63
C ALA A 38 1.62 -10.18 2.47
N VAL A 39 2.85 -9.71 2.64
CA VAL A 39 3.99 -9.83 1.73
C VAL A 39 5.23 -10.18 2.54
N GLU A 40 6.23 -10.72 1.86
CA GLU A 40 7.52 -11.12 2.42
C GLU A 40 8.68 -10.30 1.80
N PRO A 41 9.75 -9.99 2.57
CA PRO A 41 10.92 -9.33 2.01
C PRO A 41 11.50 -10.08 0.81
N GLY A 42 11.90 -9.36 -0.23
CA GLY A 42 12.41 -9.91 -1.49
C GLY A 42 11.33 -10.23 -2.53
N GLU A 43 10.04 -10.19 -2.17
CA GLU A 43 8.96 -10.28 -3.16
C GLU A 43 8.95 -9.06 -4.10
N ARG A 44 8.35 -9.24 -5.28
CA ARG A 44 8.12 -8.19 -6.28
C ARG A 44 6.63 -7.89 -6.36
N ALA A 45 6.25 -6.62 -6.35
CA ALA A 45 4.85 -6.20 -6.36
C ALA A 45 4.55 -5.27 -7.53
N ILE A 46 3.43 -5.52 -8.21
CA ILE A 46 2.81 -4.58 -9.15
C ILE A 46 1.64 -3.94 -8.42
N ILE A 47 1.57 -2.61 -8.42
CA ILE A 47 0.43 -1.88 -7.88
C ILE A 47 -0.52 -1.59 -9.03
N ILE A 48 -1.80 -1.94 -8.84
CA ILE A 48 -2.85 -1.72 -9.82
C ILE A 48 -3.84 -0.74 -9.22
N ASP A 49 -4.06 0.37 -9.91
CA ASP A 49 -5.06 1.38 -9.59
C ASP A 49 -5.86 1.69 -10.85
N ASP A 50 -7.11 2.13 -10.70
CA ASP A 50 -7.97 2.44 -11.84
C ASP A 50 -7.58 3.76 -12.51
N LEU A 51 -7.26 4.78 -11.70
CA LEU A 51 -6.85 6.10 -12.14
C LEU A 51 -5.85 6.71 -11.17
N ILE A 52 -4.71 7.15 -11.69
CA ILE A 52 -3.74 7.93 -10.93
C ILE A 52 -4.04 9.42 -11.14
N ALA A 53 -4.42 10.11 -10.05
CA ALA A 53 -4.57 11.57 -10.03
C ALA A 53 -3.27 12.27 -9.62
N THR A 54 -3.11 12.63 -8.34
CA THR A 54 -1.88 13.26 -7.81
C THR A 54 -0.77 12.25 -7.51
N GLY A 55 -1.08 10.96 -7.50
CA GLY A 55 -0.15 9.89 -7.14
C GLY A 55 0.14 9.75 -5.65
N GLY A 56 -0.46 10.56 -4.76
CA GLY A 56 -0.20 10.51 -3.32
C GLY A 56 -0.47 9.14 -2.69
N THR A 57 -1.59 8.52 -3.04
CA THR A 57 -1.96 7.16 -2.59
C THR A 57 -0.96 6.12 -3.10
N LEU A 58 -0.61 6.16 -4.38
CA LEU A 58 0.35 5.24 -4.99
C LEU A 58 1.73 5.37 -4.35
N ALA A 59 2.20 6.60 -4.12
CA ALA A 59 3.48 6.85 -3.47
C ALA A 59 3.50 6.32 -2.02
N ALA A 60 2.39 6.43 -1.28
CA ALA A 60 2.28 5.84 0.05
C ALA A 60 2.29 4.31 0.01
N ALA A 61 1.59 3.70 -0.96
CA ALA A 61 1.62 2.26 -1.17
C ALA A 61 3.03 1.74 -1.48
N ILE A 62 3.78 2.45 -2.34
CA ILE A 62 5.19 2.12 -2.65
C ILE A 62 6.05 2.18 -1.39
N ARG A 63 6.04 3.30 -0.66
CA ARG A 63 6.82 3.45 0.59
C ARG A 63 6.49 2.36 1.60
N LEU A 64 5.22 1.99 1.70
CA LEU A 64 4.77 0.96 2.63
C LEU A 64 5.30 -0.44 2.26
N LEU A 65 5.36 -0.78 0.97
CA LEU A 65 5.95 -2.02 0.45
C LEU A 65 7.48 -2.05 0.60
N GLU A 66 8.14 -0.95 0.24
CA GLU A 66 9.60 -0.83 0.35
C GLU A 66 10.06 -0.96 1.82
N ARG A 67 9.28 -0.40 2.77
CA ARG A 67 9.55 -0.53 4.21
C ARG A 67 9.55 -1.98 4.71
N VAL A 68 8.85 -2.88 4.02
CA VAL A 68 8.84 -4.33 4.33
C VAL A 68 9.73 -5.15 3.38
N GLY A 69 10.61 -4.48 2.62
CA GLY A 69 11.62 -5.14 1.78
C GLY A 69 11.06 -5.67 0.45
N VAL A 70 9.90 -5.19 0.01
CA VAL A 70 9.32 -5.56 -1.29
C VAL A 70 9.79 -4.58 -2.36
N THR A 71 10.15 -5.09 -3.53
CA THR A 71 10.50 -4.27 -4.70
C THR A 71 9.25 -4.02 -5.54
N VAL A 72 8.86 -2.75 -5.72
CA VAL A 72 7.79 -2.39 -6.64
C VAL A 72 8.33 -2.37 -8.08
N VAL A 73 7.56 -2.92 -9.02
CA VAL A 73 7.94 -3.09 -10.44
C VAL A 73 6.99 -2.42 -11.40
#